data_AF-A0A7U6BE36-F1
#
_entry.id   AF-A0A7U6BE36-F1
#
_cell.length_a   1.000
_cell.length_b   1.000
_cell.length_c   1.000
_cell.angle_alpha   90.00
_cell.angle_beta   90.00
_cell.angle_gamma   90.00
#
_symmetry.space_group_name_H-M   'P 1'
#
loop_
_entity.id
_entity.type
_entity.pdbx_description
1 polymer ?
#
loop_
_entity_poly.entity_id
_entity_poly.type
_entity_poly.pdbx_seq_one_letter_code
_entity_poly.pdbx_strand_id
1 'polypeptide(L)'
;MRHPIAAQLAAPETKEFCQKIVPGIQPVLLNNVPFPGAEEMDCFFNVDRAIEQYGGKAIYGWAIWQIPGVYIEAEFHCIWENDTGDMLDITPYPYRMDSILFLPDNTRMYTGKQVDNIRQALVDDPDVIRWLYLARKRFEILNTGDLANQHGRIELPSKLAKEYSKVMDEIDRLNSRLKRRYS
;
A
#
# COMPACT_ATOMS: atom_id res chain seq x y z
N MET A 1 -10.69 6.36 11.03
CA MET A 1 -10.53 7.24 9.86
C MET A 1 -11.45 6.72 8.75
N ARG A 2 -11.73 7.49 7.69
CA ARG A 2 -12.33 6.90 6.46
C ARG A 2 -11.37 5.81 5.92
N HIS A 3 -11.88 4.93 5.07
CA HIS A 3 -11.04 3.97 4.38
C HIS A 3 -10.27 4.68 3.24
N PRO A 4 -8.99 4.35 2.96
CA PRO A 4 -8.25 4.91 1.83
C PRO A 4 -8.93 4.64 0.49
N ILE A 5 -8.95 5.64 -0.39
CA ILE A 5 -9.45 5.50 -1.76
C ILE A 5 -8.27 5.62 -2.73
N ALA A 6 -8.41 5.12 -3.96
CA ALA A 6 -7.45 5.40 -5.02
C ALA A 6 -7.25 6.91 -5.18
N ALA A 7 -6.00 7.34 -5.28
CA ALA A 7 -5.69 8.75 -5.48
C ALA A 7 -6.13 9.23 -6.87
N GLN A 8 -6.41 10.53 -6.97
CA GLN A 8 -6.92 11.11 -8.21
C GLN A 8 -5.75 11.53 -9.12
N LEU A 9 -5.63 10.91 -10.30
CA LEU A 9 -4.56 11.16 -11.27
C LEU A 9 -4.35 12.67 -11.59
N ALA A 10 -5.45 13.43 -11.67
CA ALA A 10 -5.39 14.84 -12.02
C ALA A 10 -4.98 15.76 -10.86
N ALA A 11 -5.06 15.30 -9.61
CA ALA A 11 -4.84 16.12 -8.42
C ALA A 11 -3.37 16.55 -8.26
N PRO A 12 -3.08 17.84 -7.97
CA PRO A 12 -1.71 18.33 -7.81
C PRO A 12 -0.89 17.54 -6.77
N GLU A 13 -1.47 17.27 -5.60
CA GLU A 13 -0.82 16.54 -4.52
C GLU A 13 -0.44 15.10 -4.94
N THR A 14 -1.24 14.47 -5.81
CA THR A 14 -0.96 13.13 -6.32
C THR A 14 0.23 13.17 -7.28
N LYS A 15 0.26 14.15 -8.21
CA LYS A 15 1.36 14.32 -9.16
C LYS A 15 2.67 14.62 -8.45
N GLU A 16 2.64 15.54 -7.49
CA GLU A 16 3.80 15.90 -6.68
C GLU A 16 4.32 14.71 -5.87
N PHE A 17 3.41 13.94 -5.26
CA PHE A 17 3.78 12.75 -4.50
C PHE A 17 4.41 11.67 -5.39
N CYS A 18 3.81 11.38 -6.55
CA CYS A 18 4.37 10.42 -7.50
C CYS A 18 5.77 10.84 -7.99
N GLN A 19 5.94 12.12 -8.32
CA GLN A 19 7.23 12.66 -8.77
C GLN A 19 8.33 12.57 -7.70
N LYS A 20 7.96 12.61 -6.41
CA LYS A 20 8.92 12.40 -5.30
C LYS A 20 9.33 10.94 -5.16
N ILE A 21 8.46 9.99 -5.49
CA ILE A 21 8.73 8.55 -5.34
C ILE A 21 9.51 8.02 -6.54
N VAL A 22 8.99 8.23 -7.75
CA VAL A 22 9.62 7.77 -9.00
C VAL A 22 9.71 8.94 -9.98
N PRO A 23 10.80 9.73 -9.94
CA PRO A 23 10.94 10.93 -10.77
C PRO A 23 10.82 10.62 -12.27
N GLY A 24 9.95 11.36 -12.96
CA GLY A 24 9.79 11.27 -14.42
C GLY A 24 8.84 10.16 -14.88
N ILE A 25 8.32 9.33 -13.98
CA ILE A 25 7.33 8.31 -14.30
C ILE A 25 5.94 8.84 -13.96
N GLN A 26 4.99 8.67 -14.89
CA GLN A 26 3.60 9.05 -14.69
C GLN A 26 2.82 7.86 -14.13
N PRO A 27 1.94 8.08 -13.14
CA PRO A 27 1.02 7.04 -12.72
C PRO A 27 -0.05 6.78 -13.79
N VAL A 28 -0.57 5.57 -13.81
CA VAL A 28 -1.58 5.07 -14.75
C VAL A 28 -2.80 4.59 -13.99
N LEU A 29 -3.99 4.86 -14.53
CA LEU A 29 -5.23 4.31 -14.01
C LEU A 29 -5.39 2.90 -14.58
N LEU A 30 -5.47 1.90 -13.70
CA LEU A 30 -5.62 0.50 -14.08
C LEU A 30 -6.99 -0.01 -13.66
N ASN A 31 -7.64 -0.78 -14.53
CA ASN A 31 -8.86 -1.50 -14.16
C ASN A 31 -8.51 -2.61 -13.17
N ASN A 32 -9.36 -2.79 -12.17
CA ASN A 32 -9.30 -3.95 -11.29
C ASN A 32 -10.14 -5.08 -11.91
N VAL A 33 -9.47 -6.16 -12.31
CA VAL A 33 -10.09 -7.31 -12.97
C VAL A 33 -9.60 -8.61 -12.30
N PRO A 34 -10.06 -8.92 -11.07
CA PRO A 34 -9.66 -10.14 -10.38
C PRO A 34 -10.06 -11.39 -11.16
N PHE A 35 -9.20 -12.41 -11.14
CA PHE A 35 -9.48 -13.70 -11.75
C PHE A 35 -10.00 -14.72 -10.73
N PRO A 36 -10.68 -15.80 -11.15
CA PRO A 36 -11.17 -16.83 -10.25
C PRO A 36 -10.04 -17.48 -9.43
N GLY A 37 -10.15 -17.44 -8.09
CA GLY A 37 -9.14 -17.99 -7.19
C GLY A 37 -8.04 -17.00 -6.80
N ALA A 38 -8.16 -15.73 -7.19
CA ALA A 38 -7.33 -14.67 -6.64
C ALA A 38 -7.64 -14.44 -5.15
N GLU A 39 -6.59 -14.24 -4.36
CA GLU A 39 -6.64 -14.02 -2.92
C GLU A 39 -6.75 -12.53 -2.60
N GLU A 40 -7.63 -12.17 -1.67
CA GLU A 40 -7.82 -10.78 -1.29
C GLU A 40 -6.53 -10.16 -0.76
N MET A 41 -6.19 -8.97 -1.27
CA MET A 41 -5.04 -8.17 -0.84
C MET A 41 -3.65 -8.83 -1.06
N ASP A 42 -3.54 -9.96 -1.75
CA ASP A 42 -2.25 -10.64 -2.00
C ASP A 42 -1.79 -10.49 -3.45
N CYS A 43 -1.30 -9.30 -3.80
CA CYS A 43 -0.92 -8.98 -5.18
C CYS A 43 0.22 -9.83 -5.73
N PHE A 44 1.21 -10.20 -4.89
CA PHE A 44 2.34 -11.01 -5.34
C PHE A 44 1.90 -12.44 -5.64
N PHE A 45 1.14 -13.07 -4.74
CA PHE A 45 0.59 -14.40 -4.97
C PHE A 45 -0.29 -14.43 -6.24
N ASN A 46 -1.17 -13.44 -6.39
CA ASN A 46 -2.08 -13.38 -7.53
C ASN A 46 -1.36 -13.22 -8.87
N VAL A 47 -0.34 -12.35 -8.93
CA VAL A 47 0.45 -12.14 -10.15
C VAL A 47 1.28 -13.37 -10.48
N ASP A 48 1.91 -14.01 -9.50
CA ASP A 48 2.65 -15.26 -9.71
C ASP A 48 1.74 -16.35 -10.29
N ARG A 49 0.53 -16.52 -9.73
CA ARG A 49 -0.47 -17.47 -10.22
C ARG A 49 -0.96 -17.14 -11.63
N ALA A 50 -1.19 -15.86 -11.93
CA ALA A 50 -1.59 -15.43 -13.25
C ALA A 50 -0.50 -15.71 -14.29
N ILE A 51 0.78 -15.48 -13.95
CA ILE A 51 1.91 -15.79 -14.82
C ILE A 51 2.01 -17.30 -15.08
N GLU A 52 1.89 -18.11 -14.03
CA GLU A 52 1.96 -19.57 -14.15
C GLU A 52 0.81 -20.14 -14.99
N GLN A 53 -0.39 -19.54 -14.93
CA GLN A 53 -1.57 -20.05 -15.61
C GLN A 53 -1.75 -19.48 -17.03
N TYR A 54 -1.38 -18.22 -17.24
CA TYR A 54 -1.75 -17.45 -18.44
C TYR A 54 -0.56 -16.80 -19.15
N GLY A 55 0.67 -16.91 -18.65
CA GLY A 55 1.84 -16.23 -19.20
C GLY A 55 1.92 -14.75 -18.78
N GLY A 56 2.66 -13.95 -19.54
CA GLY A 56 2.93 -12.54 -19.19
C GLY A 56 4.04 -12.37 -18.15
N LYS A 57 4.00 -11.24 -17.44
CA LYS A 57 5.05 -10.84 -16.48
C LYS A 57 4.52 -9.96 -15.36
N ALA A 58 5.29 -9.93 -14.27
CA ALA A 58 5.04 -9.06 -13.13
C ALA A 58 5.58 -7.64 -13.42
N ILE A 59 4.78 -6.63 -13.11
CA ILE A 59 5.19 -5.23 -13.11
C ILE A 59 5.10 -4.72 -11.67
N TYR A 60 6.23 -4.23 -11.16
CA TYR A 60 6.35 -3.72 -9.80
C TYR A 60 6.20 -2.21 -9.76
N GLY A 61 5.65 -1.72 -8.67
CA GLY A 61 5.43 -0.29 -8.48
C GLY A 61 4.65 -0.02 -7.20
N TRP A 62 3.81 1.00 -7.27
CA TRP A 62 3.09 1.49 -6.11
C TRP A 62 1.62 1.71 -6.44
N ALA A 63 0.73 1.12 -5.64
CA ALA A 63 -0.65 1.55 -5.61
C ALA A 63 -0.73 2.86 -4.80
N ILE A 64 -1.30 3.90 -5.40
CA ILE A 64 -1.39 5.24 -4.79
C ILE A 64 -2.77 5.41 -4.16
N TRP A 65 -2.78 5.49 -2.84
CA TRP A 65 -3.96 5.64 -2.00
C TRP A 65 -4.00 6.99 -1.33
N GLN A 66 -5.18 7.44 -0.94
CA GLN A 66 -5.33 8.65 -0.14
C GLN A 66 -6.50 8.56 0.84
N ILE A 67 -6.34 9.26 1.95
CA ILE A 67 -7.46 9.77 2.74
C ILE A 67 -7.61 11.24 2.33
N PRO A 68 -8.68 11.61 1.60
CA PRO A 68 -8.81 12.95 1.03
C PRO A 68 -8.61 14.05 2.07
N GLY A 69 -7.69 14.98 1.81
CA GLY A 69 -7.36 16.09 2.70
C GLY A 69 -6.61 15.72 3.98
N VAL A 70 -6.18 14.46 4.16
CA VAL A 70 -5.49 14.00 5.37
C VAL A 70 -4.07 13.51 5.05
N TYR A 71 -3.94 12.44 4.27
CA TYR A 71 -2.63 11.93 3.83
C TYR A 71 -2.75 11.17 2.50
N ILE A 72 -1.63 11.05 1.81
CA ILE A 72 -1.45 10.22 0.61
C ILE A 72 -0.39 9.14 0.89
N GLU A 73 -0.56 7.97 0.30
CA GLU A 73 0.21 6.76 0.56
C GLU A 73 0.52 6.02 -0.73
N ALA A 74 1.74 5.48 -0.82
CA ALA A 74 2.17 4.57 -1.87
C ALA A 74 2.45 3.22 -1.23
N GLU A 75 1.60 2.25 -1.53
CA GLU A 75 1.72 0.85 -1.11
C GLU A 75 2.45 0.05 -2.17
N PHE A 76 3.50 -0.68 -1.78
CA PHE A 76 4.27 -1.48 -2.74
C PHE A 76 3.37 -2.56 -3.32
N HIS A 77 3.19 -2.54 -4.64
CA HIS A 77 2.15 -3.32 -5.33
C HIS A 77 2.72 -4.01 -6.57
N CYS A 78 2.07 -5.11 -6.94
CA CYS A 78 2.38 -5.87 -8.14
C CYS A 78 1.15 -5.98 -9.02
N ILE A 79 1.32 -5.72 -10.31
CA ILE A 79 0.28 -5.89 -11.33
C ILE A 79 0.76 -6.84 -12.42
N TRP A 80 -0.18 -7.44 -13.13
CA TRP A 80 0.10 -8.38 -14.20
C TRP A 80 0.07 -7.64 -15.54
N GLU A 81 1.14 -7.75 -16.32
CA GLU A 81 1.13 -7.43 -17.74
C GLU A 81 0.97 -8.73 -18.51
N ASN A 82 -0.15 -8.90 -19.21
CA ASN A 82 -0.43 -10.10 -19.99
C ASN A 82 0.39 -10.15 -21.29
N ASP A 83 0.27 -11.24 -22.05
CA ASP A 83 1.01 -11.43 -23.32
C ASP A 83 0.62 -10.43 -24.43
N THR A 84 -0.54 -9.76 -24.31
CA THR A 84 -0.96 -8.69 -25.23
C THR A 84 -0.43 -7.31 -24.84
N GLY A 85 0.24 -7.21 -23.69
CA GLY A 85 0.79 -5.96 -23.16
C GLY A 85 -0.20 -5.14 -22.32
N ASP A 86 -1.37 -5.69 -22.00
CA ASP A 86 -2.34 -5.03 -21.13
C ASP A 86 -1.89 -5.15 -19.67
N MET A 87 -1.82 -4.01 -18.99
CA MET A 87 -1.55 -3.93 -17.55
C MET A 87 -2.86 -3.99 -16.78
N LEU A 88 -3.00 -4.99 -15.92
CA LEU A 88 -4.20 -5.25 -15.13
C LEU A 88 -3.84 -5.38 -13.66
N ASP A 89 -4.60 -4.69 -12.82
CA ASP A 89 -4.63 -5.03 -11.41
C ASP A 89 -5.61 -6.19 -11.21
N ILE A 90 -5.09 -7.33 -10.80
CA ILE A 90 -5.87 -8.58 -10.65
C ILE A 90 -6.11 -8.95 -9.19
N THR A 91 -5.78 -8.05 -8.27
CA THR A 91 -5.91 -8.28 -6.83
C THR A 91 -7.31 -7.91 -6.36
N PRO A 92 -8.11 -8.84 -5.79
CA PRO A 92 -9.39 -8.48 -5.22
C PRO A 92 -9.21 -7.68 -3.91
N TYR A 93 -10.13 -6.75 -3.67
CA TYR A 93 -10.18 -5.91 -2.46
C TYR A 93 -11.43 -6.25 -1.63
N PRO A 94 -11.43 -6.03 -0.30
CA PRO A 94 -12.58 -6.30 0.59
C PRO A 94 -13.84 -5.47 0.30
N TYR A 95 -13.76 -4.53 -0.64
CA TYR A 95 -14.83 -3.66 -1.09
C TYR A 95 -14.67 -3.47 -2.60
N ARG A 96 -15.76 -3.13 -3.28
CA ARG A 96 -15.74 -2.96 -4.74
C ARG A 96 -14.73 -1.86 -5.13
N MET A 97 -13.74 -2.27 -5.91
CA MET A 97 -12.76 -1.40 -6.55
C MET A 97 -12.89 -1.62 -8.04
N ASP A 98 -13.22 -0.57 -8.80
CA ASP A 98 -13.27 -0.68 -10.27
C ASP A 98 -11.91 -0.35 -10.90
N SER A 99 -11.10 0.49 -10.22
CA SER A 99 -9.77 0.86 -10.67
C SER A 99 -8.86 1.33 -9.54
N ILE A 100 -7.55 1.23 -9.77
CA ILE A 100 -6.51 1.78 -8.89
C ILE A 100 -5.62 2.75 -9.67
N LEU A 101 -5.00 3.69 -8.95
CA LEU A 101 -3.92 4.50 -9.50
C LEU A 101 -2.58 3.80 -9.21
N PHE A 102 -1.85 3.42 -10.25
CA PHE A 102 -0.61 2.69 -10.12
C PHE A 102 0.57 3.51 -10.66
N LEU A 103 1.65 3.60 -9.89
CA LEU A 103 2.90 4.23 -10.29
C LEU A 103 3.96 3.14 -10.52
N PRO A 104 4.33 2.83 -11.77
CA PRO A 104 5.38 1.86 -12.07
C PRO A 104 6.73 2.26 -11.44
N ASP A 105 7.48 1.27 -10.94
CA ASP A 105 8.84 1.46 -10.42
C ASP A 105 9.75 0.33 -10.90
N ASN A 106 10.38 0.54 -12.06
CA ASN A 106 11.23 -0.40 -12.76
C ASN A 106 12.53 -0.71 -12.00
N THR A 107 12.82 0.02 -10.93
CA THR A 107 14.01 -0.17 -10.11
C THR A 107 13.77 -1.14 -8.95
N ARG A 108 12.52 -1.55 -8.74
CA ARG A 108 12.10 -2.46 -7.67
C ARG A 108 11.75 -3.84 -8.18
N MET A 109 12.02 -4.81 -7.32
CA MET A 109 11.55 -6.18 -7.45
C MET A 109 11.17 -6.68 -6.06
N TYR A 110 10.12 -7.49 -5.99
CA TYR A 110 9.78 -8.16 -4.75
C TYR A 110 10.77 -9.30 -4.46
N THR A 111 11.24 -9.36 -3.21
CA THR A 111 12.26 -10.35 -2.78
C THR A 111 11.75 -11.21 -1.63
N GLY A 112 10.43 -11.29 -1.44
CA GLY A 112 9.81 -11.98 -0.31
C GLY A 112 9.83 -11.20 1.01
N LYS A 113 10.35 -9.96 1.01
CA LYS A 113 10.43 -9.10 2.19
C LYS A 113 9.30 -8.09 2.22
N GLN A 114 8.76 -7.82 3.41
CA GLN A 114 7.81 -6.73 3.60
C GLN A 114 8.47 -5.39 3.26
N VAL A 115 7.71 -4.50 2.61
CA VAL A 115 8.15 -3.15 2.20
C VAL A 115 7.25 -2.13 2.89
N ASP A 116 7.82 -1.10 3.52
CA ASP A 116 7.00 -0.04 4.13
C ASP A 116 6.34 0.79 3.04
N ASN A 117 5.14 1.25 3.32
CA ASN A 117 4.48 2.20 2.44
C ASN A 117 5.08 3.58 2.66
N ILE A 118 5.28 4.31 1.58
CA ILE A 118 5.69 5.71 1.64
C ILE A 118 4.44 6.53 1.91
N ARG A 119 4.46 7.41 2.92
CA ARG A 119 3.28 8.21 3.30
C ARG A 119 3.65 9.67 3.48
N GLN A 120 2.76 10.56 3.06
CA GLN A 120 2.93 12.01 3.17
C GLN A 120 1.65 12.64 3.72
N ALA A 121 1.76 13.49 4.74
CA ALA A 121 0.64 14.29 5.22
C ALA A 121 0.20 15.30 4.16
N LEU A 122 -1.10 15.52 4.04
CA LEU A 122 -1.70 16.57 3.20
C LEU A 122 -2.22 17.75 4.03
N VAL A 123 -2.08 17.67 5.36
CA VAL A 123 -2.57 18.64 6.32
C VAL A 123 -1.54 18.83 7.43
N ASP A 124 -1.46 20.05 7.96
CA ASP A 124 -0.67 20.36 9.15
C ASP A 124 -1.49 20.07 10.43
N ASP A 125 -1.76 18.78 10.65
CA ASP A 125 -2.43 18.28 11.86
C ASP A 125 -1.44 17.42 12.67
N PRO A 126 -1.10 17.81 13.91
CA PRO A 126 -0.20 17.04 14.77
C PRO A 126 -0.64 15.58 14.99
N ASP A 127 -1.95 15.30 15.03
CA ASP A 127 -2.44 13.93 15.16
C ASP A 127 -2.18 13.10 13.89
N VAL A 128 -2.28 13.72 12.70
CA VAL A 128 -1.96 13.06 11.42
C VAL A 128 -0.47 12.79 11.33
N ILE A 129 0.36 13.80 11.63
CA ILE A 129 1.82 13.66 11.64
C ILE A 129 2.25 12.57 12.62
N ARG A 130 1.65 12.54 13.81
CA ARG A 130 1.93 11.50 14.81
C ARG A 130 1.49 10.12 14.35
N TRP A 131 0.32 10.02 13.71
CA TRP A 131 -0.17 8.75 13.18
C TRP A 131 0.77 8.18 12.11
N LEU A 132 1.25 9.01 11.19
CA LEU A 132 2.21 8.62 10.15
C LEU A 132 3.54 8.13 10.76
N TYR A 133 4.03 8.82 11.79
CA TYR A 133 5.20 8.37 12.56
C TYR A 133 4.97 7.00 13.20
N LEU A 134 3.80 6.77 13.81
CA LEU A 134 3.48 5.48 14.44
C LEU A 134 3.28 4.36 13.42
N ALA A 135 2.74 4.66 12.22
CA ALA A 135 2.63 3.69 11.14
C ALA A 135 4.00 3.17 10.70
N ARG A 136 4.97 4.08 10.51
CA ARG A 136 6.37 3.71 10.26
C ARG A 136 6.96 2.90 11.42
N LYS A 137 6.75 3.35 12.66
CA LYS A 137 7.26 2.63 13.83
C LYS A 137 6.69 1.21 13.96
N ARG A 138 5.40 1.04 13.66
CA ARG A 138 4.74 -0.27 13.58
C ARG A 138 5.43 -1.15 12.54
N PHE A 139 5.71 -0.62 11.36
CA PHE A 139 6.45 -1.34 10.32
C PHE A 139 7.84 -1.76 10.81
N GLU A 140 8.64 -0.83 11.37
CA GLU A 140 9.99 -1.12 11.87
C GLU A 140 10.01 -2.27 12.90
N ILE A 141 9.01 -2.34 13.78
CA ILE A 141 8.86 -3.44 14.75
C ILE A 141 8.57 -4.77 14.03
N LEU A 142 7.60 -4.79 13.11
CA LEU A 142 7.24 -5.98 12.34
C LEU A 142 8.31 -6.40 11.33
N ASN A 143 9.29 -5.53 11.06
CA ASN A 143 10.39 -5.77 10.13
C ASN A 143 11.74 -5.97 10.85
N THR A 144 11.73 -6.18 12.17
CA THR A 144 12.96 -6.39 12.95
C THR A 144 13.56 -7.76 12.67
N GLY A 145 14.79 -7.80 12.14
CA GLY A 145 15.51 -9.05 11.88
C GLY A 145 14.77 -9.96 10.90
N ASP A 146 14.61 -11.23 11.26
CA ASP A 146 13.95 -12.22 10.39
C ASP A 146 12.44 -12.01 10.24
N LEU A 147 11.82 -11.18 11.09
CA LEU A 147 10.40 -10.82 10.94
C LEU A 147 10.13 -10.14 9.59
N ALA A 148 11.14 -9.51 8.99
CA ALA A 148 11.02 -8.88 7.68
C ALA A 148 10.61 -9.82 6.55
N ASN A 149 10.84 -11.13 6.71
CA ASN A 149 10.49 -12.16 5.72
C ASN A 149 9.18 -12.89 6.08
N GLN A 150 8.49 -12.48 7.15
CA GLN A 150 7.23 -13.09 7.56
C GLN A 150 6.05 -12.28 7.03
N HIS A 151 4.98 -12.99 6.66
CA HIS A 151 3.74 -12.42 6.14
C HIS A 151 2.54 -12.91 6.94
N GLY A 152 1.43 -12.19 6.87
CA GLY A 152 0.22 -12.53 7.62
C GLY A 152 0.38 -12.33 9.13
N ARG A 153 -0.01 -13.33 9.93
CA ARG A 153 0.07 -13.26 11.39
C ARG A 153 1.51 -13.46 11.86
N ILE A 154 2.13 -12.39 12.37
CA ILE A 154 3.50 -12.40 12.90
C ILE A 154 3.48 -12.55 14.42
N GLU A 155 4.22 -13.53 14.95
CA GLU A 155 4.42 -13.69 16.39
C GLU A 155 5.63 -12.87 16.85
N LEU A 156 5.39 -11.95 17.80
CA LEU A 156 6.44 -11.04 18.28
C LEU A 156 7.12 -11.57 19.55
N PRO A 157 8.46 -11.49 19.64
CA PRO A 157 9.18 -11.67 20.90
C PRO A 157 8.65 -10.73 21.99
N SER A 158 8.64 -11.19 23.24
CA SER A 158 8.02 -10.46 24.37
C SER A 158 8.38 -8.97 24.48
N LYS A 159 9.64 -8.61 24.18
CA LYS A 159 10.08 -7.21 24.20
C LYS A 159 9.42 -6.39 23.08
N LEU A 160 9.43 -6.90 21.84
CA LEU A 160 8.82 -6.25 20.69
C LEU A 160 7.29 -6.23 20.81
N ALA A 161 6.68 -7.29 21.34
CA ALA A 161 5.23 -7.34 21.59
C ALA A 161 4.77 -6.22 22.53
N LYS A 162 5.54 -5.93 23.60
CA LYS A 162 5.24 -4.80 24.52
C LYS A 162 5.36 -3.45 23.82
N GLU A 163 6.35 -3.29 22.96
CA GLU A 163 6.52 -2.05 22.20
C GLU A 163 5.41 -1.87 21.15
N TYR A 164 5.11 -2.92 20.41
CA TYR A 164 4.03 -2.98 19.44
C TYR A 164 2.68 -2.62 20.06
N SER A 165 2.35 -3.21 21.22
CA SER A 165 1.11 -2.91 21.94
C SER A 165 0.98 -1.42 22.27
N LYS A 166 2.07 -0.77 22.73
CA LYS A 166 2.04 0.67 23.02
C LYS A 166 1.82 1.52 21.77
N VAL A 167 2.43 1.13 20.65
CA VAL A 167 2.24 1.79 19.35
C VAL A 167 0.79 1.65 18.90
N MET A 168 0.23 0.44 18.98
CA MET A 168 -1.16 0.18 18.59
C MET A 168 -2.18 0.91 19.48
N ASP A 169 -1.98 0.92 20.80
CA ASP A 169 -2.85 1.66 21.74
C ASP A 169 -2.91 3.16 21.39
N GLU A 170 -1.78 3.74 20.98
CA GLU A 170 -1.72 5.15 20.57
C GLU A 170 -2.38 5.37 19.21
N ILE A 171 -2.13 4.49 18.23
CA ILE A 171 -2.81 4.49 16.93
C ILE A 171 -4.32 4.45 17.10
N ASP A 172 -4.85 3.61 17.99
CA ASP A 172 -6.30 3.48 18.19
C ASP A 172 -6.95 4.74 18.78
N ARG A 173 -6.25 5.39 19.72
CA ARG A 173 -6.67 6.70 20.27
C ARG A 173 -6.67 7.77 19.19
N LEU A 174 -5.61 7.83 18.36
CA LEU A 174 -5.50 8.77 17.24
C LEU A 174 -6.58 8.51 16.20
N ASN A 175 -6.80 7.25 15.82
CA ASN A 175 -7.84 6.84 14.86
C ASN A 175 -9.22 7.32 15.31
N SER A 176 -9.51 7.26 16.61
CA SER A 176 -10.77 7.75 17.18
C SER A 176 -10.90 9.27 17.06
N ARG A 177 -9.83 10.03 17.34
CA ARG A 177 -9.81 11.50 17.18
C ARG A 177 -9.93 11.91 15.71
N LEU A 178 -9.09 11.31 14.86
CA LEU A 178 -9.02 11.58 13.42
C LEU A 178 -10.30 11.18 12.71
N LYS A 179 -10.96 10.09 13.13
CA LYS A 179 -12.30 9.75 12.64
C LYS A 179 -13.23 10.92 12.92
N ARG A 180 -13.37 11.41 14.16
CA ARG A 180 -14.28 12.54 14.44
C ARG A 180 -13.96 13.82 13.66
N ARG A 181 -12.68 14.09 13.37
CA ARG A 181 -12.23 15.30 12.68
C ARG A 181 -12.43 15.25 11.16
N TYR A 182 -12.29 14.06 10.56
CA TYR A 182 -12.29 13.85 9.11
C TYR A 182 -13.40 12.88 8.62
N SER A 183 -14.45 12.68 9.43
CA SER A 183 -15.63 11.88 9.05
C SER A 183 -16.52 12.64 8.09
#